data_AF-M3G7G9-F1
#
_entry.id   AF-M3G7G9-F1
#
_cell.length_a   1.000
_cell.length_b   1.000
_cell.length_c   1.000
_cell.angle_alpha   90.00
_cell.angle_beta   90.00
_cell.angle_gamma   90.00
#
_symmetry.space_group_name_H-M   'P 1'
#
loop_
_entity.id
_entity.type
_entity.pdbx_description
1 polymer ?
#
loop_
_entity_poly.entity_id
_entity_poly.type
_entity_poly.pdbx_seq_one_letter_code
_entity_poly.pdbx_strand_id
1 'polypeptide(L)'
;MDPVKDSRFFFDLKRKFEVILEEVEKKTFDQKDEIRELESLWEEMFELAGKNDSPYFQIRLKNLKKQLETFVKNKGYEKQEFDRIYHQLGKMKQNDSVEFLDESLRNRLERIAQKHYSPGDMISSEVVATSKKENII
;
A
#
# COMPACT_ATOMS: atom_id res chain seq x y z
N MET A 1 22.34 -16.07 56.91
CA MET A 1 21.82 -16.63 55.66
C MET A 1 21.73 -18.13 55.81
N ASP A 2 20.61 -18.73 55.40
CA ASP A 2 20.37 -20.17 55.44
C ASP A 2 20.58 -20.69 54.01
N PRO A 3 21.73 -21.30 53.69
CA PRO A 3 22.10 -21.64 52.31
C PRO A 3 21.08 -22.54 51.61
N VAL A 4 20.36 -23.36 52.37
CA VAL A 4 19.34 -24.28 51.84
C VAL A 4 18.08 -23.51 51.47
N LYS A 5 17.65 -22.54 52.30
CA LYS A 5 16.52 -21.67 51.99
C LYS A 5 16.84 -20.71 50.84
N ASP A 6 18.04 -20.14 50.83
CA ASP A 6 18.49 -19.23 49.78
C ASP A 6 18.59 -19.96 48.44
N SER A 7 19.04 -21.23 48.43
CA SER A 7 19.04 -22.09 47.25
C SER A 7 17.63 -22.38 46.73
N ARG A 8 16.69 -22.77 47.61
CA ARG A 8 15.29 -23.02 47.20
C ARG A 8 14.65 -21.77 46.61
N PHE A 9 14.81 -20.64 47.28
CA PHE A 9 14.28 -19.35 46.81
C PHE A 9 14.85 -18.97 45.44
N PHE A 10 16.15 -19.18 45.21
CA PHE A 10 16.76 -18.96 43.90
C PHE A 10 16.12 -19.82 42.80
N PHE A 11 15.89 -21.11 43.05
CA PHE A 11 15.28 -21.99 42.06
C PHE A 11 13.79 -21.67 41.81
N ASP A 12 13.07 -21.20 42.82
CA ASP A 12 11.70 -20.69 42.65
C ASP A 12 11.68 -19.42 41.78
N LEU A 13 12.62 -18.50 41.99
CA LEU A 13 12.78 -17.31 41.14
C LEU A 13 13.16 -17.68 39.71
N LYS A 14 14.10 -18.61 39.51
CA LYS A 14 14.45 -19.15 38.19
C LYS A 14 13.21 -19.70 37.49
N ARG A 15 12.43 -20.54 38.17
CA ARG A 15 11.23 -21.14 37.58
C ARG A 15 10.21 -20.08 37.18
N LYS A 16 10.01 -19.06 38.02
CA LYS A 16 9.14 -17.92 37.68
C LYS A 16 9.65 -17.16 36.46
N PHE A 17 10.97 -16.95 36.36
CA PHE A 17 11.59 -16.33 35.19
C PHE A 17 11.34 -17.14 33.92
N GLU A 18 11.52 -18.46 33.95
CA GLU A 18 11.29 -19.34 32.80
C GLU A 18 9.85 -19.30 32.32
N VAL A 19 8.88 -19.36 33.23
CA VAL A 19 7.46 -19.27 32.87
C VAL A 19 7.15 -17.94 32.20
N ILE A 20 7.63 -16.82 32.76
CA ILE A 20 7.43 -15.50 32.16
C ILE A 20 8.11 -15.41 30.79
N LEU A 21 9.31 -15.96 30.65
CA LEU A 21 10.03 -15.98 29.38
C LEU A 21 9.27 -16.77 28.30
N GLU A 22 8.70 -17.94 28.67
CA GLU A 22 7.89 -18.76 27.76
C GLU A 22 6.62 -18.02 27.31
N GLU A 23 5.95 -17.29 28.21
CA GLU A 23 4.80 -16.46 27.85
C GLU A 23 5.18 -15.32 26.90
N VAL A 24 6.34 -14.69 27.10
CA VAL A 24 6.88 -13.64 26.22
C VAL A 24 7.21 -14.22 24.85
N GLU A 25 7.82 -15.40 24.79
CA GLU A 25 8.15 -16.09 23.55
C GLU A 25 6.89 -16.41 22.75
N LYS A 26 5.85 -16.97 23.39
CA LYS A 26 4.56 -17.28 22.75
C LYS A 26 3.93 -16.04 22.13
N LYS A 27 3.80 -14.95 22.89
CA LYS A 27 3.25 -13.67 22.40
C LYS A 27 4.07 -13.10 21.24
N THR A 28 5.40 -13.28 21.26
CA THR A 28 6.27 -12.84 20.17
C THR A 28 6.13 -13.71 18.92
N PHE A 29 5.76 -14.99 19.09
CA PHE A 29 5.48 -15.89 17.99
C PHE A 29 4.16 -15.54 17.31
N ASP A 30 3.08 -15.31 18.07
CA ASP A 30 1.76 -14.91 17.56
C ASP A 30 1.86 -13.63 16.73
N GLN A 31 2.68 -12.66 17.19
CA GLN A 31 3.02 -11.42 16.45
C GLN A 31 3.52 -11.65 15.03
N LYS A 32 4.16 -12.79 14.73
CA LYS A 32 4.59 -13.09 13.35
C LYS A 32 3.41 -13.36 12.42
N ASP A 33 2.34 -13.95 12.93
CA ASP A 33 1.15 -14.22 12.12
C ASP A 33 0.36 -12.92 11.89
N GLU A 34 0.25 -12.05 12.90
CA GLU A 34 -0.34 -10.72 12.70
C GLU A 34 0.50 -9.83 11.75
N ILE A 35 1.84 -9.90 11.82
CA ILE A 35 2.70 -9.20 10.86
C ILE A 35 2.45 -9.69 9.43
N ARG A 36 2.30 -11.01 9.22
CA ARG A 36 1.99 -11.57 7.91
C ARG A 36 0.65 -11.08 7.38
N GLU A 37 -0.35 -10.96 8.24
CA GLU A 37 -1.65 -10.40 7.84
C GLU A 37 -1.51 -8.93 7.41
N LEU A 38 -0.74 -8.11 8.13
CA LEU A 38 -0.44 -6.74 7.73
C LEU A 38 0.29 -6.66 6.38
N GLU A 39 1.19 -7.60 6.11
CA GLU A 39 1.87 -7.69 4.82
C GLU A 39 0.92 -8.07 3.69
N SER A 40 0.03 -9.04 3.90
CA SER A 40 -1.01 -9.43 2.93
C SER A 40 -1.93 -8.27 2.59
N LEU A 41 -2.43 -7.56 3.61
CA LEU A 41 -3.28 -6.37 3.41
C LEU A 41 -2.55 -5.29 2.60
N TRP A 42 -1.27 -5.08 2.87
CA TRP A 42 -0.46 -4.14 2.11
C TRP A 42 -0.34 -4.55 0.63
N GLU A 43 -0.10 -5.83 0.35
CA GLU A 43 0.00 -6.37 -1.02
C GLU A 43 -1.31 -6.16 -1.78
N GLU A 44 -2.44 -6.51 -1.16
CA GLU A 44 -3.77 -6.33 -1.76
C GLU A 44 -4.05 -4.86 -2.09
N MET A 45 -3.78 -3.94 -1.16
CA MET A 45 -3.94 -2.50 -1.41
C MET A 45 -3.04 -2.01 -2.55
N PHE A 46 -1.79 -2.50 -2.61
CA PHE A 46 -0.82 -2.09 -3.63
C PHE A 46 -1.21 -2.60 -5.02
N GLU A 47 -1.67 -3.84 -5.12
CA GLU A 47 -2.21 -4.40 -6.34
C GLU A 47 -3.44 -3.64 -6.83
N LEU A 48 -4.37 -3.30 -5.93
CA LEU A 48 -5.56 -2.53 -6.28
C LEU A 48 -5.21 -1.14 -6.79
N ALA A 49 -4.26 -0.45 -6.14
CA ALA A 49 -3.76 0.83 -6.62
C ALA A 49 -3.10 0.72 -8.00
N GLY A 50 -2.40 -0.39 -8.28
CA GLY A 50 -1.84 -0.65 -9.61
C GLY A 50 -2.87 -0.97 -10.68
N LYS A 51 -3.86 -1.81 -10.38
CA LYS A 51 -4.94 -2.15 -11.31
C LYS A 51 -5.77 -0.93 -11.71
N ASN A 52 -5.87 0.06 -10.82
CA ASN A 52 -6.63 1.28 -11.03
C ASN A 52 -5.77 2.46 -11.53
N ASP A 53 -4.51 2.22 -11.90
CA ASP A 53 -3.58 3.26 -12.36
C ASP A 53 -3.52 4.45 -11.39
N SER A 54 -3.41 4.20 -10.08
CA SER A 54 -3.45 5.25 -9.05
C SER A 54 -2.05 5.49 -8.43
N PRO A 55 -1.12 6.17 -9.14
CA PRO A 55 0.28 6.33 -8.73
C PRO A 55 0.46 7.03 -7.39
N TYR A 56 -0.43 7.97 -7.05
CA TYR A 56 -0.40 8.64 -5.74
C TYR A 56 -0.49 7.64 -4.59
N PHE A 57 -1.44 6.69 -4.67
CA PHE A 57 -1.62 5.65 -3.64
C PHE A 57 -0.47 4.66 -3.63
N GLN A 58 0.06 4.28 -4.80
CA GLN A 58 1.24 3.42 -4.86
C GLN A 58 2.46 4.03 -4.15
N ILE A 59 2.69 5.34 -4.29
CA ILE A 59 3.79 6.03 -3.60
C ILE A 59 3.58 6.01 -2.08
N ARG A 60 2.34 6.26 -1.62
CA ARG A 60 2.02 6.21 -0.18
C ARG A 60 2.18 4.81 0.39
N LEU A 61 1.72 3.79 -0.34
CA LEU A 61 1.85 2.39 0.06
C LEU A 61 3.33 1.96 0.10
N LYS A 62 4.18 2.37 -0.85
CA LYS A 62 5.63 2.12 -0.77
C LYS A 62 6.25 2.68 0.52
N ASN A 63 5.85 3.88 0.92
CA ASN A 63 6.32 4.47 2.17
C ASN A 63 5.81 3.70 3.40
N LEU A 64 4.56 3.23 3.37
CA LEU A 64 3.98 2.39 4.42
C LEU A 64 4.75 1.06 4.56
N LYS A 65 5.09 0.38 3.45
CA LYS A 65 5.87 -0.87 3.48
C LYS A 65 7.22 -0.69 4.16
N LYS A 66 7.93 0.39 3.82
CA LYS A 66 9.23 0.71 4.43
C LYS A 66 9.12 0.90 5.96
N GLN A 67 8.04 1.52 6.44
CA GLN A 67 7.81 1.66 7.88
C GLN A 67 7.48 0.32 8.53
N LEU A 68 6.66 -0.51 7.89
CA LEU A 68 6.34 -1.86 8.35
C LEU A 68 7.60 -2.74 8.44
N GLU A 69 8.44 -2.75 7.42
CA GLU A 69 9.72 -3.49 7.43
C GLU A 69 10.65 -3.01 8.55
N THR A 70 10.69 -1.70 8.81
CA THR A 70 11.48 -1.12 9.90
C THR A 70 10.95 -1.58 11.26
N PHE A 71 9.64 -1.57 11.45
CA PHE A 71 8.97 -2.06 12.67
C PHE A 71 9.28 -3.53 12.94
N VAL A 72 9.16 -4.40 11.93
CA VAL A 72 9.48 -5.84 12.05
C VAL A 72 10.94 -6.05 12.39
N LYS A 73 11.85 -5.32 11.72
CA LYS A 73 13.31 -5.47 11.92
C LYS A 73 13.74 -5.04 13.32
N ASN A 74 13.18 -3.94 13.82
CA ASN A 74 13.53 -3.41 15.14
C ASN A 74 12.96 -4.26 16.28
N LYS A 75 11.96 -5.11 15.99
CA LYS A 75 11.12 -5.77 17.00
C LYS A 75 10.57 -4.75 18.01
N GLY A 76 10.46 -3.49 17.60
CA GLY A 76 10.09 -2.40 18.48
C GLY A 76 8.58 -2.38 18.58
N TYR A 77 8.04 -3.24 19.43
CA TYR A 77 6.65 -3.15 19.89
C TYR A 77 6.43 -1.97 20.85
N GLU A 78 7.19 -0.89 20.64
CA GLU A 78 7.10 0.34 21.38
C GLU A 78 6.10 1.26 20.69
N LYS A 79 5.32 1.99 21.49
CA LYS A 79 4.28 2.91 21.02
C LYS A 79 4.74 3.84 19.89
N GLN A 80 5.96 4.35 19.98
CA GLN A 80 6.54 5.26 18.99
C GLN A 80 6.68 4.63 17.59
N GLU A 81 6.90 3.32 17.48
CA GLU A 81 6.98 2.66 16.18
C GLU A 81 5.58 2.49 15.56
N PHE A 82 4.58 2.16 16.39
CA PHE A 82 3.17 2.14 15.96
C PHE A 82 2.68 3.52 15.53
N ASP A 83 3.02 4.57 16.27
CA ASP A 83 2.63 5.95 15.95
C ASP A 83 3.10 6.36 14.55
N ARG A 84 4.28 5.90 14.11
CA ARG A 84 4.79 6.16 12.75
C ARG A 84 3.95 5.47 11.68
N ILE A 85 3.55 4.22 11.91
CA ILE A 85 2.69 3.46 10.98
C ILE A 85 1.32 4.11 10.91
N TYR A 86 0.70 4.40 12.05
CA TYR A 86 -0.60 5.10 12.11
C TYR A 86 -0.56 6.47 11.45
N HIS A 87 0.53 7.21 11.62
CA HIS A 87 0.71 8.49 10.97
C HIS A 87 0.75 8.36 9.43
N GLN A 88 1.38 7.32 8.88
CA GLN A 88 1.35 7.09 7.43
C GLN A 88 -0.03 6.66 6.93
N LEU A 89 -0.72 5.78 7.66
CA LEU A 89 -2.09 5.40 7.35
C LEU A 89 -3.03 6.61 7.39
N GLY A 90 -2.91 7.48 8.39
CA GLY A 90 -3.74 8.68 8.54
C GLY A 90 -3.55 9.74 7.45
N LYS A 91 -2.54 9.59 6.58
CA LYS A 91 -2.39 10.41 5.37
C LYS A 91 -3.23 9.91 4.19
N MET A 92 -3.77 8.69 4.28
CA MET A 92 -4.71 8.11 3.32
C MET A 92 -6.12 8.22 3.91
N LYS A 93 -6.84 9.29 3.57
CA LYS A 93 -8.13 9.64 4.19
C LYS A 93 -9.31 9.20 3.33
N GLN A 94 -10.50 9.23 3.92
CA GLN A 94 -11.74 8.84 3.25
C GLN A 94 -12.05 9.70 2.01
N ASN A 95 -11.65 10.98 2.00
CA ASN A 95 -11.79 11.85 0.82
C ASN A 95 -10.88 11.41 -0.34
N ASP A 96 -9.83 10.66 -0.06
CA ASP A 96 -8.94 10.09 -1.06
C ASP A 96 -9.66 8.99 -1.85
N SER A 97 -10.80 8.46 -1.38
CA SER A 97 -11.64 7.56 -2.20
C SER A 97 -12.17 8.24 -3.45
N VAL A 98 -12.48 9.54 -3.40
CA VAL A 98 -12.89 10.33 -4.56
C VAL A 98 -11.69 10.54 -5.48
N GLU A 99 -10.54 10.90 -4.93
CA GLU A 99 -9.29 11.07 -5.68
C GLU A 99 -8.86 9.76 -6.38
N PHE A 100 -9.03 8.61 -5.72
CA PHE A 100 -8.79 7.29 -6.29
C PHE A 100 -9.70 7.00 -7.49
N LEU A 101 -10.99 7.29 -7.36
CA LEU A 101 -11.96 7.12 -8.44
C LEU A 101 -11.69 8.09 -9.60
N ASP A 102 -11.37 9.36 -9.29
CA ASP A 102 -11.07 10.39 -10.28
C ASP A 102 -9.79 10.07 -11.06
N GLU A 103 -8.73 9.63 -10.39
CA GLU A 103 -7.47 9.21 -11.02
C GLU A 103 -7.69 7.98 -11.91
N SER A 104 -8.45 6.99 -11.42
CA SER A 104 -8.83 5.80 -12.20
C SER A 104 -9.65 6.16 -13.44
N LEU A 105 -10.66 7.03 -13.31
CA LEU A 105 -11.51 7.48 -14.41
C LEU A 105 -10.71 8.28 -15.44
N ARG A 106 -9.88 9.22 -14.98
CA ARG A 106 -9.01 10.03 -15.85
C ARG A 106 -8.08 9.16 -16.67
N ASN A 107 -7.36 8.23 -16.04
CA ASN A 107 -6.39 7.39 -16.74
C ASN A 107 -7.07 6.42 -17.72
N ARG A 108 -8.28 5.96 -17.38
CA ARG A 108 -9.11 5.16 -18.30
C ARG A 108 -9.59 5.99 -19.50
N LEU A 109 -10.00 7.24 -19.30
CA LEU A 109 -10.36 8.16 -20.38
C LEU A 109 -9.17 8.48 -21.29
N GLU A 110 -7.99 8.74 -20.72
CA GLU A 110 -6.75 8.98 -21.48
C GLU A 110 -6.39 7.76 -22.35
N ARG A 111 -6.49 6.53 -21.83
CA ARG A 111 -6.30 5.30 -22.62
C ARG A 111 -7.31 5.14 -23.75
N ILE A 112 -8.57 5.50 -23.52
CA ILE A 112 -9.60 5.47 -24.57
C ILE A 112 -9.28 6.52 -25.63
N ALA A 113 -8.98 7.76 -25.23
CA ALA A 113 -8.61 8.85 -26.14
C ALA A 113 -7.39 8.48 -27.00
N GLN A 114 -6.34 7.90 -26.41
CA GLN A 114 -5.16 7.42 -27.16
C GLN A 114 -5.49 6.30 -28.15
N LYS A 115 -6.43 5.40 -27.82
CA LYS A 115 -6.89 4.35 -28.74
C LYS A 115 -7.72 4.89 -29.90
N HIS A 116 -8.42 6.00 -29.70
CA HIS A 116 -9.22 6.65 -30.74
C HIS A 116 -8.46 7.74 -31.51
N TYR A 117 -7.28 8.16 -31.04
CA TYR A 117 -6.36 9.00 -31.79
C TYR A 117 -5.52 8.15 -32.76
N SER A 118 -6.15 7.68 -33.84
CA SER A 118 -5.43 7.12 -34.98
C SER A 118 -5.03 8.27 -35.92
N PRO A 119 -3.74 8.47 -36.26
CA PRO A 119 -3.29 9.51 -37.20
C PRO A 119 -3.85 9.41 -38.64
N GLY A 120 -4.81 8.52 -38.90
CA GLY A 120 -5.44 8.31 -40.20
C GLY A 120 -6.74 9.09 -40.44
N ASP A 121 -7.36 9.68 -39.41
CA ASP A 121 -8.70 10.29 -39.56
C ASP A 121 -8.68 11.75 -40.07
N MET A 122 -7.51 12.28 -40.47
CA MET A 122 -7.37 13.64 -41.02
C MET A 122 -7.24 13.70 -42.55
N ILE A 123 -7.69 12.70 -43.30
CA ILE A 123 -7.70 12.80 -44.77
C ILE A 123 -9.11 12.62 -45.34
N SER A 124 -9.51 13.63 -46.12
CA SER A 124 -10.69 13.70 -47.00
C SER A 124 -11.92 14.46 -46.48
N SER A 125 -11.79 15.78 -46.45
CA SER A 125 -12.81 16.63 -47.05
C SER A 125 -12.13 17.69 -47.92
N GLU A 126 -11.46 17.21 -48.97
CA GLU A 126 -11.20 18.03 -50.14
C GLU A 126 -12.49 18.04 -50.96
N VAL A 127 -13.36 19.00 -50.64
CA VAL A 127 -14.49 19.36 -51.51
C VAL A 127 -13.88 19.94 -52.77
N VAL A 128 -13.78 19.09 -53.79
CA VAL A 128 -13.38 19.39 -55.16
C VAL A 128 -14.34 20.44 -55.73
N ALA A 129 -13.93 21.71 -55.70
CA ALA A 129 -14.57 22.77 -56.47
C ALA A 129 -14.24 22.58 -57.96
N THR A 130 -15.02 21.75 -58.65
CA THR A 130 -15.06 21.76 -60.11
C THR A 130 -16.08 22.78 -60.58
N SER A 131 -15.62 23.88 -61.13
CA SER A 131 -16.41 24.73 -62.02
C SER A 131 -15.59 24.97 -63.28
N LYS A 132 -15.61 23.96 -64.16
CA LYS A 132 -15.26 24.17 -65.57
C LYS A 132 -16.41 24.93 -66.22
N LYS A 133 -16.06 26.10 -66.76
CA LYS A 133 -16.81 26.84 -67.77
C LYS A 133 -17.31 25.89 -68.85
N GLU A 134 -18.57 26.06 -69.25
CA GLU A 134 -18.96 25.94 -70.65
C GLU A 134 -20.15 26.86 -70.94
N ASN A 135 -20.20 27.27 -72.18
CA ASN A 135 -20.76 28.50 -72.73
C ASN A 135 -21.91 28.11 -73.69
N ILE A 136 -22.71 29.10 -74.14
CA ILE A 136 -23.64 29.07 -75.29
C ILE A 136 -25.04 28.50 -74.92
N ILE A 137 -26.18 29.16 -75.18
CA ILE A 137 -26.66 29.87 -76.40
C ILE A 137 -27.24 31.25 -76.04
#